data_AF-Q4QCG6-F1
#
_entry.id   AF-Q4QCG6-F1
#
_cell.length_a   1.000
_cell.length_b   1.000
_cell.length_c   1.000
_cell.angle_alpha   90.00
_cell.angle_beta   90.00
_cell.angle_gamma   90.00
#
_symmetry.space_group_name_H-M   'P 1'
#
loop_
_entity.id
_entity.type
_entity.pdbx_description
1 polymer ?
#
loop_
_entity_poly.entity_id
_entity_poly.type
_entity_poly.pdbx_seq_one_letter_code
_entity_poly.pdbx_strand_id
1 'polypeptide(L)'
;MVRETELYEVLNVSVEANEHEIKRSYRRLALKYHPDKNTGDEAAADMFKKVSNAYEVLSDPEKRKVYDKYGKEGLERGTGEGGGFHDATDIFSMFFGGGARERGEPKPKDIVHELEVKLDDLYNGATKKVMISRNRFCGACEGSGLKSGGKRTTCAQCRGRGALLRTQQVFPGFHHQVQVRCPACGGEGEIVAASDLCTGCRGKRAVREKSVLEVHIGRGASKSDHFTFIGEGNQEPGIRLSGDVLIFLRVRPHPVFHRINDHLMMRCSITLQEALCGFEVPIEHLDGRQLVIKASPGQVVHSDSAWSVYNEGMPVKGTGGLQKGKLFIYFDVEWPETLPREQIDKIVTAFNVPEKPGKLGGHVVELREYKAAGKFKSGKNEKRGGTAGSRSAGAGRGREAARGRQAHAEEDEFEDVTDDDDDEQQQYFRAGPQGFNGNTQTVECAQQ
;
A
#
# COMPACT_ATOMS: atom_id res chain seq x y z
N MET A 1 -39.90 16.63 18.09
CA MET A 1 -38.81 17.60 17.87
C MET A 1 -37.62 17.12 18.68
N VAL A 2 -36.45 17.06 18.06
CA VAL A 2 -35.19 16.65 18.70
C VAL A 2 -34.73 17.76 19.64
N ARG A 3 -34.30 17.42 20.86
CA ARG A 3 -33.89 18.41 21.87
C ARG A 3 -32.53 19.07 21.55
N GLU A 4 -31.59 18.31 20.97
CA GLU A 4 -30.23 18.76 20.62
C GLU A 4 -29.77 18.20 19.26
N THR A 5 -29.24 19.05 18.38
CA THR A 5 -28.83 18.67 17.00
C THR A 5 -27.34 18.37 16.86
N GLU A 6 -26.54 18.55 17.91
CA GLU A 6 -25.07 18.53 17.83
C GLU A 6 -24.49 17.22 17.26
N LEU A 7 -25.02 16.05 17.63
CA LEU A 7 -24.53 14.77 17.10
C LEU A 7 -24.86 14.56 15.61
N TYR A 8 -25.98 15.11 15.15
CA TYR A 8 -26.38 15.07 13.74
C TYR A 8 -25.52 16.02 12.89
N GLU A 9 -25.19 17.19 13.44
CA GLU A 9 -24.28 18.16 12.82
C GLU A 9 -22.85 17.62 12.70
N VAL A 10 -22.33 16.94 13.73
CA VAL A 10 -21.00 16.33 13.71
C VAL A 10 -20.89 15.25 12.62
N LEU A 11 -21.96 14.49 12.38
CA LEU A 11 -22.02 13.50 11.29
C LEU A 11 -22.45 14.10 9.95
N ASN A 12 -22.74 15.40 9.86
CA ASN A 12 -23.28 16.04 8.65
C ASN A 12 -24.51 15.31 8.07
N VAL A 13 -25.46 14.95 8.92
CA VAL A 13 -26.70 14.25 8.53
C VAL A 13 -27.92 14.99 9.08
N SER A 14 -29.07 14.82 8.42
CA SER A 14 -30.35 15.36 8.91
C SER A 14 -30.80 14.63 10.18
N VAL A 15 -31.59 15.31 11.02
CA VAL A 15 -32.26 14.69 12.20
C VAL A 15 -33.20 13.54 11.80
N GLU A 16 -33.72 13.57 10.58
CA GLU A 16 -34.58 12.52 10.00
C GLU A 16 -33.79 11.41 9.27
N ALA A 17 -32.45 11.47 9.30
CA ALA A 17 -31.62 10.53 8.54
C ALA A 17 -31.87 9.08 8.95
N ASN A 18 -31.91 8.19 7.96
CA ASN A 18 -32.04 6.76 8.20
C ASN A 18 -30.69 6.16 8.66
N GLU A 19 -30.73 4.93 9.20
CA GLU A 19 -29.53 4.25 9.72
C GLU A 19 -28.44 4.07 8.64
N HIS A 20 -28.85 3.84 7.39
CA HIS A 20 -27.94 3.68 6.26
C HIS A 20 -27.17 4.98 5.94
N GLU A 21 -27.84 6.13 6.01
CA GLU A 21 -27.26 7.46 5.81
C GLU A 21 -26.27 7.82 6.92
N ILE A 22 -26.63 7.54 8.18
CA ILE A 22 -25.77 7.73 9.35
C ILE A 22 -24.49 6.88 9.19
N LYS A 23 -24.64 5.60 8.82
CA LYS A 23 -23.51 4.68 8.58
C LYS A 23 -22.67 5.07 7.36
N ARG A 24 -23.28 5.63 6.31
CA ARG A 24 -22.55 6.13 5.14
C ARG A 24 -21.74 7.36 5.48
N SER A 25 -22.31 8.31 6.21
CA SER A 25 -21.60 9.54 6.59
C SER A 25 -20.47 9.27 7.57
N TYR A 26 -20.69 8.39 8.56
CA TYR A 26 -19.64 7.93 9.48
C TYR A 26 -18.44 7.35 8.72
N ARG A 27 -18.67 6.42 7.77
CA ARG A 27 -17.57 5.83 6.99
C ARG A 27 -16.76 6.87 6.22
N ARG A 28 -17.43 7.85 5.62
CA ARG A 28 -16.77 8.96 4.90
C ARG A 28 -15.91 9.82 5.83
N LEU A 29 -16.46 10.21 6.98
CA LEU A 29 -15.76 11.08 7.95
C LEU A 29 -14.66 10.32 8.71
N ALA A 30 -14.85 9.04 9.02
CA ALA A 30 -13.86 8.18 9.66
C ALA A 30 -12.63 7.95 8.76
N LEU A 31 -12.84 7.80 7.45
CA LEU A 31 -11.73 7.74 6.48
C LEU A 31 -11.01 9.08 6.34
N LYS A 32 -11.76 10.19 6.34
CA LYS A 32 -11.22 11.55 6.23
C LYS A 32 -10.33 11.92 7.42
N TYR A 33 -10.75 11.58 8.64
CA TYR A 33 -10.04 11.92 9.88
C TYR A 33 -9.26 10.73 10.47
N HIS A 34 -8.95 9.70 9.68
CA HIS A 34 -8.26 8.52 10.18
C HIS A 34 -6.85 8.89 10.69
N PRO A 35 -6.42 8.43 11.88
CA PRO A 35 -5.13 8.79 12.48
C PRO A 35 -3.92 8.30 11.67
N ASP A 36 -4.08 7.23 10.89
CA ASP A 36 -3.05 6.69 10.01
C ASP A 36 -2.80 7.59 8.78
N LYS A 37 -3.86 8.25 8.25
CA LYS A 37 -3.75 9.18 7.12
C LYS A 37 -3.38 10.60 7.55
N ASN A 38 -3.69 10.97 8.79
CA ASN A 38 -3.43 12.29 9.38
C ASN A 38 -2.48 12.21 10.58
N THR A 39 -1.29 11.64 10.37
CA THR A 39 -0.32 11.46 11.45
C THR A 39 0.22 12.80 11.94
N GLY A 40 -0.03 13.15 13.20
CA GLY A 40 0.49 14.36 13.86
C GLY A 40 -0.46 15.57 13.85
N ASP A 41 -1.68 15.44 13.34
CA ASP A 41 -2.71 16.48 13.41
C ASP A 41 -3.67 16.23 14.59
N GLU A 42 -3.54 17.04 15.64
CA GLU A 42 -4.39 16.96 16.84
C GLU A 42 -5.86 17.31 16.54
N ALA A 43 -6.12 18.20 15.58
CA ALA A 43 -7.47 18.60 15.20
C ALA A 43 -8.22 17.47 14.47
N ALA A 44 -7.51 16.74 13.60
CA ALA A 44 -8.06 15.55 12.94
C ALA A 44 -8.38 14.44 13.95
N ALA A 45 -7.49 14.24 14.94
CA ALA A 45 -7.72 13.27 16.01
C ALA A 45 -8.95 13.63 16.87
N ASP A 46 -9.13 14.90 17.21
CA ASP A 46 -10.29 15.36 17.98
C ASP A 46 -11.60 15.30 17.18
N MET A 47 -11.56 15.58 15.88
CA MET A 47 -12.72 15.39 15.00
C MET A 47 -13.08 13.92 14.84
N PHE A 48 -12.10 13.03 14.74
CA PHE A 48 -12.34 11.58 14.70
C PHE A 48 -13.01 11.06 15.98
N LYS A 49 -12.60 11.57 17.16
CA LYS A 49 -13.26 11.26 18.44
C LYS A 49 -14.73 11.69 18.44
N LYS A 50 -15.01 12.93 18.00
CA LYS A 50 -16.37 13.49 17.95
C LYS A 50 -17.27 12.69 16.98
N VAL A 51 -16.76 12.36 15.80
CA VAL A 51 -17.47 11.58 14.77
C VAL A 51 -17.78 10.16 15.27
N SER A 52 -16.84 9.54 15.98
CA SER A 52 -17.03 8.20 16.54
C SER A 52 -18.07 8.18 17.66
N ASN A 53 -18.03 9.17 18.56
CA ASN A 53 -19.04 9.34 19.62
C ASN A 53 -20.44 9.56 19.03
N ALA A 54 -20.57 10.45 18.04
CA ALA A 54 -21.85 10.71 17.40
C ALA A 54 -22.44 9.47 16.71
N TYR A 55 -21.60 8.65 16.05
CA TYR A 55 -22.05 7.40 15.45
C TYR A 55 -22.50 6.38 16.49
N GLU A 56 -21.81 6.28 17.62
CA GLU A 56 -22.17 5.32 18.68
C GLU A 56 -23.57 5.58 19.25
N VAL A 57 -23.93 6.85 19.42
CA VAL A 57 -25.25 7.24 19.95
C VAL A 57 -26.34 7.15 18.88
N LEU A 58 -26.05 7.56 17.64
CA LEU A 58 -27.04 7.63 16.56
C LEU A 58 -27.24 6.31 15.79
N SER A 59 -26.31 5.35 15.91
CA SER A 59 -26.42 4.03 15.29
C SER A 59 -27.32 3.07 16.07
N ASP A 60 -27.43 3.22 17.38
CA ASP A 60 -28.31 2.41 18.23
C ASP A 60 -29.72 3.05 18.30
N PRO A 61 -30.79 2.34 17.86
CA PRO A 61 -32.16 2.87 17.88
C PRO A 61 -32.67 3.29 19.26
N GLU A 62 -32.22 2.63 20.34
CA GLU A 62 -32.64 2.95 21.70
C GLU A 62 -31.88 4.16 22.24
N LYS A 63 -30.56 4.24 22.03
CA LYS A 63 -29.75 5.41 22.42
C LYS A 63 -30.17 6.66 21.64
N ARG A 64 -30.46 6.52 20.34
CA ARG A 64 -30.96 7.61 19.49
C ARG A 64 -32.29 8.14 20.02
N LYS A 65 -33.24 7.28 20.40
CA LYS A 65 -34.53 7.70 21.00
C LYS A 65 -34.34 8.45 22.32
N VAL A 66 -33.38 8.03 23.15
CA VAL A 66 -33.08 8.71 24.43
C VAL A 66 -32.45 10.07 24.17
N TYR A 67 -31.47 10.14 23.27
CA TYR A 67 -30.84 11.39 22.85
C TYR A 67 -31.85 12.37 22.23
N ASP A 68 -32.71 11.89 21.32
CA ASP A 68 -33.69 12.73 20.65
C ASP A 68 -34.72 13.33 21.62
N LYS A 69 -35.07 12.59 22.68
CA LYS A 69 -36.06 13.02 23.70
C LYS A 69 -35.46 13.88 24.80
N TYR A 70 -34.23 13.58 25.23
CA TYR A 70 -33.66 14.13 26.47
C TYR A 70 -32.33 14.86 26.28
N GLY A 71 -31.74 14.87 25.09
CA GLY A 71 -30.42 15.48 24.83
C GLY A 71 -29.28 14.69 25.48
N LYS A 72 -28.06 15.25 25.50
CA LYS A 72 -26.89 14.61 26.12
C LYS A 72 -27.09 14.26 27.59
N GLU A 73 -27.80 15.09 28.35
CA GLU A 73 -28.14 14.84 29.76
C GLU A 73 -28.92 13.54 29.99
N GLY A 74 -29.71 13.11 29.00
CA GLY A 74 -30.47 11.86 29.06
C GLY A 74 -29.61 10.61 28.89
N LEU A 75 -28.49 10.73 28.18
CA LEU A 75 -27.51 9.66 28.02
C LEU A 75 -26.69 9.46 29.30
N GLU A 76 -26.37 10.55 30.01
CA GLU A 76 -25.60 10.51 31.26
C GLU A 76 -26.39 9.87 32.42
N ARG A 77 -27.70 10.12 32.51
CA ARG A 77 -28.57 9.52 33.54
C ARG A 77 -28.94 8.05 33.31
N GLY A 78 -28.73 7.51 32.11
CA GLY A 78 -29.03 6.11 31.76
C GLY A 78 -27.96 5.10 32.21
N THR A 79 -26.83 5.57 32.73
CA THR A 79 -25.71 4.72 33.16
C THR A 79 -25.74 4.60 34.69
N GLY A 80 -26.49 3.63 35.18
CA GLY A 80 -26.67 3.40 36.62
C GLY A 80 -25.36 3.12 37.36
N GLU A 81 -25.09 3.96 38.36
CA GLU A 81 -24.55 3.67 39.69
C GLU A 81 -23.41 2.63 39.80
N GLY A 82 -22.16 3.10 39.72
CA GLY A 82 -20.99 2.39 40.23
C GLY A 82 -19.70 2.55 39.42
N GLY A 83 -18.98 3.66 39.59
CA GLY A 83 -17.63 3.80 39.05
C GLY A 83 -17.18 5.26 38.94
N GLY A 84 -16.19 5.64 39.74
CA GLY A 84 -15.69 7.01 39.85
C GLY A 84 -15.13 7.57 38.54
N PHE A 85 -15.19 8.91 38.45
CA PHE A 85 -14.55 9.74 37.44
C PHE A 85 -13.12 9.29 37.13
N HIS A 86 -12.95 8.65 35.97
CA HIS A 86 -11.65 8.53 35.30
C HIS A 86 -11.83 8.87 33.82
N ASP A 87 -10.87 9.67 33.35
CA ASP A 87 -10.59 10.15 31.99
C ASP A 87 -11.48 9.65 30.85
N ALA A 88 -12.03 10.58 30.06
CA ALA A 88 -12.84 10.28 28.88
C ALA A 88 -12.11 9.45 27.80
N THR A 89 -10.77 9.36 27.88
CA THR A 89 -9.95 8.45 27.08
C THR A 89 -10.06 6.98 27.51
N ASP A 90 -10.35 6.70 28.79
CA ASP A 90 -10.42 5.35 29.35
C ASP A 90 -11.78 4.69 29.08
N ILE A 91 -12.86 5.50 29.01
CA ILE A 91 -14.20 5.08 28.58
C ILE A 91 -14.24 4.74 27.08
N PHE A 92 -13.46 5.44 26.25
CA PHE A 92 -13.35 5.13 24.82
C PHE A 92 -12.66 3.78 24.58
N SER A 93 -11.65 3.41 25.37
CA SER A 93 -11.06 2.06 25.36
C SER A 93 -12.00 0.97 25.88
N MET A 94 -12.93 1.31 26.77
CA MET A 94 -13.90 0.35 27.31
C MET A 94 -15.06 0.07 26.34
N PHE A 95 -15.42 1.06 25.50
CA PHE A 95 -16.57 0.97 24.60
C PHE A 95 -16.20 0.65 23.13
N PHE A 96 -15.07 1.17 22.61
CA PHE A 96 -14.52 0.80 21.30
C PHE A 96 -13.52 -0.37 21.35
N GLY A 97 -13.18 -0.84 22.56
CA GLY A 97 -12.15 -1.85 22.81
C GLY A 97 -12.60 -3.05 23.62
N GLY A 98 -13.87 -3.46 23.49
CA GLY A 98 -14.35 -4.78 23.91
C GLY A 98 -14.59 -4.93 25.41
N GLY A 99 -15.76 -5.47 25.77
CA GLY A 99 -15.92 -6.11 27.08
C GLY A 99 -14.76 -7.06 27.35
N ALA A 100 -14.53 -7.39 28.62
CA ALA A 100 -13.51 -8.35 29.06
C ALA A 100 -13.69 -9.71 28.36
N ARG A 101 -13.30 -9.79 27.08
CA ARG A 101 -12.84 -10.99 26.43
C ARG A 101 -11.68 -11.38 27.32
N GLU A 102 -11.76 -12.58 27.88
CA GLU A 102 -10.56 -13.28 28.34
C GLU A 102 -9.48 -12.97 27.31
N ARG A 103 -8.49 -12.19 27.73
CA ARG A 103 -7.36 -11.87 26.88
C ARG A 103 -6.75 -13.22 26.61
N GLY A 104 -6.98 -13.75 25.41
CA GLY A 104 -6.48 -15.06 25.01
C GLY A 104 -5.01 -15.14 25.39
N GLU A 105 -4.55 -16.34 25.77
CA GLU A 105 -3.16 -16.52 26.18
C GLU A 105 -2.22 -15.76 25.24
N PRO A 106 -1.25 -15.00 25.78
CA PRO A 106 -0.36 -14.21 24.95
C PRO A 106 0.28 -15.12 23.90
N LYS A 107 0.35 -14.68 22.65
CA LYS A 107 1.01 -15.41 21.56
C LYS A 107 2.29 -14.67 21.15
N PRO A 108 3.39 -15.38 20.86
CA PRO A 108 4.59 -14.77 20.31
C PRO A 108 4.31 -14.13 18.95
N LYS A 109 5.14 -13.17 18.52
CA LYS A 109 5.00 -12.54 17.20
C LYS A 109 5.18 -13.57 16.07
N ASP A 110 4.31 -13.49 15.07
CA ASP A 110 4.38 -14.35 13.89
C ASP A 110 5.60 -14.01 13.02
N ILE A 111 6.11 -15.01 12.30
CA ILE A 111 7.21 -14.86 11.35
C ILE A 111 6.63 -14.58 9.98
N VAL A 112 6.97 -13.44 9.38
CA VAL A 112 6.60 -13.10 8.00
C VAL A 112 7.76 -13.43 7.06
N HIS A 113 7.48 -14.17 5.99
CA HIS A 113 8.47 -14.53 4.98
C HIS A 113 7.94 -14.24 3.57
N GLU A 114 8.73 -13.54 2.77
CA GLU A 114 8.42 -13.31 1.36
C GLU A 114 9.04 -14.41 0.49
N LEU A 115 8.20 -15.19 -0.18
CA LEU A 115 8.63 -16.21 -1.12
C LEU A 115 8.62 -15.64 -2.54
N GLU A 116 9.81 -15.54 -3.14
CA GLU A 116 9.93 -15.13 -4.53
C GLU A 116 9.49 -16.24 -5.50
N VAL A 117 8.57 -15.89 -6.40
CA VAL A 117 7.98 -16.80 -7.39
C VAL A 117 8.09 -16.25 -8.79
N LYS A 118 8.31 -17.13 -9.78
CA LYS A 118 8.27 -16.75 -11.19
C LYS A 118 6.83 -16.76 -11.67
N LEU A 119 6.53 -16.02 -12.73
CA LEU A 119 5.20 -16.05 -13.34
C LEU A 119 4.86 -17.45 -13.90
N ASP A 120 5.86 -18.19 -14.39
CA ASP A 120 5.76 -19.58 -14.84
C ASP A 120 5.29 -20.53 -13.72
N ASP A 121 5.79 -20.31 -12.50
CA ASP A 121 5.41 -21.10 -11.31
C ASP A 121 3.91 -20.88 -10.97
N LEU A 122 3.42 -19.65 -11.17
CA LEU A 122 2.01 -19.30 -10.93
C LEU A 122 1.09 -19.84 -12.02
N TYR A 123 1.58 -19.94 -13.26
CA TYR A 123 0.82 -20.49 -14.38
C TYR A 123 0.70 -22.01 -14.28
N ASN A 124 1.82 -22.70 -14.09
CA ASN A 124 1.87 -24.17 -14.10
C ASN A 124 1.53 -24.80 -12.75
N GLY A 125 1.61 -24.01 -11.66
CA GLY A 125 1.63 -24.48 -10.30
C GLY A 125 3.01 -25.03 -9.92
N ALA A 126 3.41 -24.84 -8.67
CA ALA A 126 4.72 -25.25 -8.20
C ALA A 126 4.69 -25.63 -6.72
N THR A 127 5.56 -26.54 -6.31
CA THR A 127 5.82 -26.78 -4.88
C THR A 127 7.21 -26.24 -4.55
N LYS A 128 7.28 -25.26 -3.66
CA LYS A 128 8.55 -24.65 -3.23
C LYS A 128 8.85 -24.99 -1.78
N LYS A 129 10.10 -25.36 -1.51
CA LYS A 129 10.60 -25.58 -0.15
C LYS A 129 11.23 -24.31 0.39
N VAL A 130 10.75 -23.85 1.53
CA VAL A 130 11.18 -22.62 2.18
C VAL A 130 11.88 -22.95 3.49
N MET A 131 13.11 -22.46 3.67
CA MET A 131 13.84 -22.64 4.91
C MET A 131 13.55 -21.47 5.85
N ILE A 132 12.91 -21.76 6.98
CA ILE A 132 12.57 -20.79 8.02
C ILE A 132 13.46 -21.02 9.24
N SER A 133 14.02 -19.94 9.79
CA SER A 133 14.74 -19.96 11.06
C SER A 133 13.81 -19.49 12.16
N ARG A 134 13.57 -20.34 13.16
CA ARG A 134 12.66 -20.07 14.28
C ARG A 134 13.30 -20.43 15.61
N ASN A 135 12.79 -19.84 16.69
CA ASN A 135 13.14 -20.27 18.05
C ASN A 135 12.21 -21.41 18.48
N ARG A 136 12.77 -22.54 18.88
CA ARG A 136 12.05 -23.64 19.55
C ARG A 136 12.61 -23.86 20.94
N PHE A 137 11.81 -24.43 21.84
CA PHE A 137 12.33 -24.81 23.15
C PHE A 137 13.51 -25.76 23.00
N CYS A 138 14.52 -25.56 23.84
CA CYS A 138 15.71 -26.40 23.81
C CYS A 138 15.34 -27.84 24.18
N GLY A 139 15.47 -28.78 23.25
CA GLY A 139 15.13 -30.19 23.51
C GLY A 139 15.94 -30.83 24.66
N ALA A 140 17.13 -30.31 24.97
CA ALA A 140 17.94 -30.83 26.08
C ALA A 140 17.42 -30.43 27.48
N CYS A 141 16.61 -29.37 27.59
CA CYS A 141 16.11 -28.89 28.87
C CYS A 141 14.62 -28.52 28.86
N GLU A 142 13.93 -28.73 27.74
CA GLU A 142 12.50 -28.45 27.51
C GLU A 142 12.08 -27.05 27.98
N GLY A 143 12.90 -26.03 27.70
CA GLY A 143 12.60 -24.65 28.12
C GLY A 143 12.95 -24.30 29.56
N SER A 144 13.46 -25.22 30.38
CA SER A 144 13.88 -24.93 31.76
C SER A 144 15.18 -24.10 31.84
N GLY A 145 16.05 -24.19 30.82
CA GLY A 145 17.35 -23.51 30.79
C GLY A 145 18.41 -24.13 31.70
N LEU A 146 18.10 -25.23 32.37
CA LEU A 146 18.96 -25.93 33.32
C LEU A 146 19.45 -27.25 32.74
N LYS A 147 20.60 -27.75 33.22
CA LYS A 147 20.96 -29.15 33.03
C LYS A 147 20.01 -30.02 33.85
N SER A 148 19.92 -31.31 33.49
CA SER A 148 19.16 -32.30 34.26
C SER A 148 19.59 -32.28 35.74
N GLY A 149 18.64 -31.94 36.64
CA GLY A 149 18.90 -31.81 38.08
C GLY A 149 19.53 -30.49 38.55
N GLY A 150 19.74 -29.52 37.65
CA GLY A 150 20.22 -28.18 37.99
C GLY A 150 19.22 -27.43 38.89
N LYS A 151 19.73 -26.60 39.80
CA LYS A 151 18.89 -25.88 40.77
C LYS A 151 18.89 -24.38 40.49
N ARG A 152 17.76 -23.74 40.75
CA ARG A 152 17.67 -22.28 40.79
C ARG A 152 17.74 -21.82 42.24
N THR A 153 18.54 -20.81 42.50
CA THR A 153 18.64 -20.21 43.83
C THR A 153 17.96 -18.85 43.81
N THR A 154 17.09 -18.58 44.79
CA THR A 154 16.42 -17.29 44.89
C THR A 154 17.45 -16.17 45.04
N CYS A 155 17.28 -15.09 44.26
CA CYS A 155 18.19 -13.95 44.33
C CYS A 155 18.12 -13.29 45.70
N ALA A 156 19.24 -13.25 46.44
CA ALA A 156 19.29 -12.65 47.76
C ALA A 156 19.03 -11.13 47.76
N GLN A 157 19.38 -10.44 46.67
CA GLN A 157 19.29 -8.98 46.59
C GLN A 157 17.85 -8.50 46.41
N CYS A 158 17.06 -9.13 45.54
CA CYS A 158 15.64 -8.79 45.35
C CYS A 158 14.67 -9.75 46.04
N ARG A 159 15.18 -10.78 46.73
CA ARG A 159 14.41 -11.83 47.42
C ARG A 159 13.32 -12.43 46.53
N GLY A 160 13.67 -12.80 45.30
CA GLY A 160 12.73 -13.39 44.33
C GLY A 160 11.89 -12.38 43.54
N ARG A 161 11.91 -11.09 43.89
CA ARG A 161 11.03 -10.08 43.26
C ARG A 161 11.47 -9.63 41.87
N GLY A 162 12.68 -9.96 41.43
CA GLY A 162 13.22 -9.52 40.13
C GLY A 162 13.56 -8.02 40.02
N ALA A 163 13.00 -7.17 40.88
CA ALA A 163 13.22 -5.73 40.87
C ALA A 163 13.57 -5.18 42.26
N LEU A 164 14.22 -4.02 42.27
CA LEU A 164 14.55 -3.24 43.46
C LEU A 164 13.88 -1.88 43.37
N LEU A 165 13.41 -1.33 44.49
CA LEU A 165 12.93 0.05 44.56
C LEU A 165 14.14 0.96 44.73
N ARG A 166 14.36 1.88 43.79
CA ARG A 166 15.41 2.88 43.85
C ARG A 166 14.78 4.26 43.99
N THR A 167 15.08 4.95 45.08
CA THR A 167 14.64 6.33 45.29
C THR A 167 15.53 7.25 44.44
N GLN A 168 14.94 7.91 43.45
CA GLN A 168 15.60 8.90 42.60
C GLN A 168 15.06 10.29 42.95
N GLN A 169 15.96 11.21 43.28
CA GLN A 169 15.59 12.60 43.52
C GLN A 169 15.39 13.28 42.16
N VAL A 170 14.14 13.64 41.87
CA VAL A 170 13.77 14.33 40.63
C VAL A 170 13.91 15.85 40.82
N PHE A 171 13.69 16.33 42.05
CA PHE A 171 13.80 17.74 42.41
C PHE A 171 14.23 17.92 43.88
N PRO A 172 14.86 19.05 44.28
CA PRO A 172 15.03 19.39 45.69
C PRO A 172 13.72 19.26 46.48
N GLY A 173 13.70 18.38 47.48
CA GLY A 173 12.52 18.06 48.30
C GLY A 173 11.57 17.00 47.73
N PHE A 174 11.75 16.57 46.47
CA PHE A 174 10.88 15.57 45.83
C PHE A 174 11.66 14.32 45.42
N HIS A 175 11.45 13.24 46.18
CA HIS A 175 12.05 11.94 45.95
C HIS A 175 11.01 10.97 45.39
N HIS A 176 11.26 10.41 44.21
CA HIS A 176 10.37 9.47 43.55
C HIS A 176 10.97 8.06 43.64
N GLN A 177 10.18 7.08 44.08
CA GLN A 177 10.62 5.68 44.10
C GLN A 177 10.33 5.05 42.73
N VAL A 178 11.39 4.64 42.02
CA VAL A 178 11.29 3.95 40.74
C VAL A 178 11.67 2.48 40.90
N GLN A 179 10.90 1.58 40.30
CA GLN A 179 11.22 0.16 40.27
C GLN A 179 12.28 -0.10 39.20
N VAL A 180 13.49 -0.48 39.60
CA VAL A 180 14.60 -0.82 38.71
C VAL A 180 14.79 -2.33 38.65
N ARG A 181 15.16 -2.86 37.47
CA ARG A 181 15.49 -4.27 37.30
C ARG A 181 16.68 -4.63 38.21
N CYS A 182 16.55 -5.72 38.98
CA CYS A 182 17.61 -6.14 39.91
C CYS A 182 18.89 -6.48 39.12
N PRO A 183 20.05 -5.86 39.41
CA PRO A 183 21.27 -6.08 38.65
C PRO A 183 21.86 -7.48 38.89
N ALA A 184 21.65 -8.09 40.06
CA ALA A 184 22.20 -9.42 40.37
C ALA A 184 21.53 -10.58 39.61
N CYS A 185 20.20 -10.54 39.43
CA CYS A 185 19.48 -11.59 38.70
C CYS A 185 18.96 -11.13 37.34
N GLY A 186 19.25 -9.89 36.94
CA GLY A 186 18.73 -9.31 35.71
C GLY A 186 17.21 -9.49 35.60
N GLY A 187 16.44 -9.21 36.64
CA GLY A 187 14.97 -9.29 36.54
C GLY A 187 14.35 -10.67 36.75
N GLU A 188 15.10 -11.77 36.72
CA GLU A 188 14.49 -13.11 36.79
C GLU A 188 14.05 -13.53 38.21
N GLY A 189 14.52 -12.83 39.25
CA GLY A 189 14.23 -13.17 40.65
C GLY A 189 15.01 -14.39 41.17
N GLU A 190 15.55 -15.20 40.28
CA GLU A 190 16.38 -16.36 40.57
C GLU A 190 17.76 -16.22 39.92
N ILE A 191 18.77 -16.87 40.51
CA ILE A 191 20.14 -16.94 40.03
C ILE A 191 20.45 -18.42 39.78
N VAL A 192 21.09 -18.69 38.65
CA VAL A 192 21.51 -20.05 38.26
C VAL A 192 23.03 -20.08 38.22
N ALA A 193 23.63 -21.06 38.89
CA ALA A 193 25.08 -21.26 38.84
C ALA A 193 25.51 -21.64 37.41
N ALA A 194 26.69 -21.16 36.98
CA ALA A 194 27.18 -21.44 35.63
C ALA A 194 27.34 -22.94 35.33
N SER A 195 27.60 -23.75 36.36
CA SER A 195 27.65 -25.23 36.28
C SER A 195 26.31 -25.85 35.89
N ASP A 196 25.20 -25.21 36.28
CA ASP A 196 23.85 -25.75 36.22
C ASP A 196 23.10 -25.27 34.98
N LEU A 197 23.67 -24.33 34.21
CA LEU A 197 23.13 -23.87 32.95
C LEU A 197 23.14 -24.99 31.90
N CYS A 198 22.01 -25.17 31.21
CA CYS A 198 21.90 -26.13 30.11
C CYS A 198 23.04 -25.94 29.09
N THR A 199 23.73 -27.02 28.71
CA THR A 199 24.84 -26.95 27.74
C THR A 199 24.38 -26.57 26.34
N GLY A 200 23.17 -27.02 25.95
CA GLY A 200 22.60 -26.79 24.61
C GLY A 200 22.16 -25.35 24.36
N CYS A 201 21.43 -24.74 25.31
CA CYS A 201 20.95 -23.36 25.17
C CYS A 201 21.73 -22.33 25.99
N ARG A 202 22.67 -22.76 26.86
CA ARG A 202 23.45 -21.91 27.77
C ARG A 202 22.56 -20.99 28.61
N GLY A 203 21.48 -21.53 29.16
CA GLY A 203 20.50 -20.78 29.97
C GLY A 203 19.43 -20.01 29.20
N LYS A 204 19.50 -19.95 27.86
CA LYS A 204 18.56 -19.17 27.03
C LYS A 204 17.17 -19.78 26.87
N ARG A 205 16.96 -21.03 27.33
CA ARG A 205 15.69 -21.80 27.30
C ARG A 205 15.16 -22.17 25.90
N ALA A 206 15.51 -21.40 24.87
CA ALA A 206 15.22 -21.69 23.46
C ALA A 206 16.49 -21.77 22.61
N VAL A 207 16.40 -22.48 21.48
CA VAL A 207 17.46 -22.61 20.46
C VAL A 207 16.91 -22.21 19.10
N ARG A 208 17.76 -21.66 18.24
CA ARG A 208 17.42 -21.39 16.84
C ARG A 208 17.49 -22.69 16.04
N GLU A 209 16.37 -23.06 15.45
CA GLU A 209 16.21 -24.23 14.60
C GLU A 209 15.85 -23.79 13.18
N LYS A 210 16.37 -24.49 12.18
CA LYS A 210 16.01 -24.30 10.77
C LYS A 210 15.01 -25.38 10.40
N SER A 211 13.80 -24.99 10.04
CA SER A 211 12.75 -25.88 9.52
C SER A 211 12.54 -25.64 8.04
N VAL A 212 12.24 -26.71 7.28
CA VAL A 212 11.87 -26.61 5.87
C VAL A 212 10.37 -26.78 5.77
N LEU A 213 9.68 -25.76 5.26
CA LEU A 213 8.24 -25.77 5.01
C LEU A 213 7.99 -25.93 3.51
N GLU A 214 7.07 -26.81 3.14
CA GLU A 214 6.68 -27.00 1.74
C GLU A 214 5.44 -26.18 1.43
N VAL A 215 5.57 -25.28 0.45
CA VAL A 215 4.50 -24.39 0.00
C VAL A 215 3.99 -24.89 -1.35
N HIS A 216 2.72 -25.27 -1.38
CA HIS A 216 2.04 -25.71 -2.60
C HIS A 216 1.32 -24.53 -3.26
N ILE A 217 1.92 -24.02 -4.34
CA ILE A 217 1.38 -22.91 -5.12
C ILE A 217 0.46 -23.50 -6.20
N GLY A 218 -0.84 -23.25 -6.05
CA GLY A 218 -1.84 -23.65 -7.03
C GLY A 218 -1.74 -22.86 -8.34
N ARG A 219 -2.23 -23.45 -9.43
CA ARG A 219 -2.36 -22.78 -10.73
C ARG A 219 -3.26 -21.55 -10.60
N GLY A 220 -2.81 -20.42 -11.11
CA GLY A 220 -3.54 -19.15 -11.02
C GLY A 220 -3.36 -18.40 -9.70
N ALA A 221 -2.52 -18.90 -8.77
CA ALA A 221 -2.25 -18.24 -7.49
C ALA A 221 -1.89 -16.76 -7.69
N SER A 222 -2.44 -15.85 -6.89
CA SER A 222 -2.24 -14.39 -7.01
C SER A 222 -1.25 -13.88 -5.96
N LYS A 223 -0.78 -12.64 -6.12
CA LYS A 223 0.09 -11.95 -5.15
C LYS A 223 -0.57 -11.79 -3.77
N SER A 224 -1.90 -11.72 -3.73
CA SER A 224 -2.68 -11.63 -2.48
C SER A 224 -2.79 -12.95 -1.71
N ASP A 225 -2.41 -14.08 -2.34
CA ASP A 225 -2.42 -15.36 -1.65
C ASP A 225 -1.29 -15.43 -0.63
N HIS A 226 -1.61 -15.94 0.54
CA HIS A 226 -0.66 -16.19 1.61
C HIS A 226 -0.86 -17.59 2.19
N PHE A 227 0.23 -18.17 2.67
CA PHE A 227 0.24 -19.49 3.28
C PHE A 227 0.56 -19.38 4.76
N THR A 228 -0.34 -19.88 5.59
CA THR A 228 -0.22 -19.82 7.04
C THR A 228 0.14 -21.20 7.58
N PHE A 229 1.29 -21.30 8.25
CA PHE A 229 1.72 -22.48 8.98
C PHE A 229 1.52 -22.25 10.47
N ILE A 230 0.39 -22.77 10.98
CA ILE A 230 -0.05 -22.55 12.35
C ILE A 230 0.91 -23.23 13.33
N GLY A 231 1.36 -22.49 14.33
CA GLY A 231 2.27 -22.96 15.38
C GLY A 231 3.71 -23.19 14.92
N GLU A 232 4.03 -22.95 13.65
CA GLU A 232 5.36 -23.17 13.07
C GLU A 232 6.32 -21.98 13.30
N GLY A 233 5.88 -20.93 13.99
CA GLY A 233 6.68 -19.74 14.29
C GLY A 233 7.51 -19.87 15.58
N ASN A 234 7.84 -18.73 16.18
CA ASN A 234 8.70 -18.68 17.37
C ASN A 234 7.98 -19.17 18.63
N GLN A 235 8.74 -19.86 19.49
CA GLN A 235 8.36 -20.16 20.87
C GLN A 235 9.14 -19.24 21.82
N GLU A 236 8.45 -18.70 22.83
CA GLU A 236 9.03 -17.83 23.83
C GLU A 236 8.84 -18.41 25.24
N PRO A 237 9.88 -18.41 26.09
CA PRO A 237 9.75 -18.86 27.47
C PRO A 237 8.71 -18.04 28.23
N GLY A 238 7.79 -18.72 28.92
CA GLY A 238 6.68 -18.08 29.63
C GLY A 238 5.41 -17.88 28.79
N ILE A 239 5.47 -18.22 27.50
CA ILE A 239 4.32 -18.25 26.61
C ILE A 239 4.08 -19.69 26.13
N ARG A 240 2.87 -20.21 26.34
CA ARG A 240 2.50 -21.59 25.97
C ARG A 240 2.28 -21.77 24.47
N LEU A 241 1.69 -20.75 23.83
CA LEU A 241 1.40 -20.77 22.40
C LEU A 241 2.67 -20.52 21.58
N SER A 242 2.70 -21.05 20.37
CA SER A 242 3.73 -20.73 19.39
C SER A 242 3.20 -19.67 18.41
N GLY A 243 4.10 -18.82 17.90
CA GLY A 243 3.79 -17.97 16.74
C GLY A 243 3.46 -18.80 15.50
N ASP A 244 2.95 -18.17 14.46
CA ASP A 244 2.74 -18.79 13.14
C ASP A 244 3.84 -18.34 12.16
N VAL A 245 3.92 -19.01 11.01
CA VAL A 245 4.67 -18.52 9.86
C VAL A 245 3.69 -18.13 8.76
N LEU A 246 3.76 -16.87 8.34
CA LEU A 246 2.98 -16.31 7.24
C LEU A 246 3.92 -16.15 6.04
N ILE A 247 3.64 -16.86 4.96
CA ILE A 247 4.41 -16.80 3.72
C ILE A 247 3.60 -16.04 2.67
N PHE A 248 4.12 -14.88 2.25
CA PHE A 248 3.53 -14.06 1.19
C PHE A 248 4.26 -14.29 -0.13
N LEU A 249 3.52 -14.31 -1.23
CA LEU A 249 4.10 -14.47 -2.56
C LEU A 249 4.57 -13.13 -3.12
N ARG A 250 5.82 -13.10 -3.58
CA ARG A 250 6.38 -11.97 -4.33
C ARG A 250 6.70 -12.41 -5.75
N VAL A 251 5.94 -11.91 -6.72
CA VAL A 251 6.12 -12.26 -8.13
C VAL A 251 7.32 -11.50 -8.69
N ARG A 252 8.27 -12.21 -9.29
CA ARG A 252 9.37 -11.59 -10.03
C ARG A 252 8.86 -11.02 -11.35
N PRO A 253 9.27 -9.81 -11.74
CA PRO A 253 8.99 -9.28 -13.08
C PRO A 253 9.47 -10.27 -14.14
N HIS A 254 8.61 -10.56 -15.10
CA HIS A 254 8.92 -11.44 -16.22
C HIS A 254 9.28 -10.59 -17.45
N PRO A 255 10.27 -11.00 -18.28
CA PRO A 255 10.79 -10.15 -19.36
C PRO A 255 9.79 -9.89 -20.50
N VAL A 256 8.92 -10.87 -20.80
CA VAL A 256 7.96 -10.79 -21.93
C VAL A 256 6.54 -10.50 -21.45
N PHE A 257 6.03 -11.35 -20.56
CA PHE A 257 4.68 -11.25 -20.03
C PHE A 257 4.57 -10.38 -18.77
N HIS A 258 3.51 -9.60 -18.70
CA HIS A 258 3.05 -8.91 -17.51
C HIS A 258 1.66 -9.42 -17.16
N ARG A 259 1.39 -9.71 -15.88
CA ARG A 259 0.10 -10.23 -15.44
C ARG A 259 -0.79 -9.09 -14.96
N ILE A 260 -2.01 -9.03 -15.48
CA ILE A 260 -3.10 -8.21 -14.93
C ILE A 260 -4.25 -9.15 -14.59
N ASN A 261 -4.56 -9.31 -13.31
CA ASN A 261 -5.61 -10.23 -12.83
C ASN A 261 -5.42 -11.64 -13.43
N ASP A 262 -6.41 -12.14 -14.18
CA ASP A 262 -6.35 -13.43 -14.86
C ASP A 262 -5.87 -13.30 -16.32
N HIS A 263 -5.44 -12.12 -16.74
CA HIS A 263 -4.96 -11.82 -18.07
C HIS A 263 -3.44 -11.67 -18.11
N LEU A 264 -2.90 -11.88 -19.30
CA LEU A 264 -1.50 -11.62 -19.60
C LEU A 264 -1.41 -10.52 -20.63
N MET A 265 -0.38 -9.71 -20.52
CA MET A 265 -0.03 -8.69 -21.49
C MET A 265 1.39 -8.92 -21.96
N MET A 266 1.65 -8.64 -23.22
CA MET A 266 3.00 -8.60 -23.77
C MET A 266 3.13 -7.50 -24.81
N ARG A 267 4.38 -7.11 -25.08
CA ARG A 267 4.72 -6.25 -26.22
C ARG A 267 5.31 -7.11 -27.33
N CYS A 268 4.89 -6.84 -28.56
CA CYS A 268 5.40 -7.47 -29.76
C CYS A 268 5.87 -6.37 -30.71
N SER A 269 7.17 -6.32 -30.98
CA SER A 269 7.74 -5.39 -31.96
C SER A 269 7.66 -6.03 -33.34
N ILE A 270 7.01 -5.34 -34.27
CA ILE A 270 6.88 -5.76 -35.67
C ILE A 270 7.39 -4.65 -36.58
N THR A 271 7.94 -5.00 -37.73
CA THR A 271 8.38 -4.02 -38.72
C THR A 271 7.18 -3.38 -39.43
N LEU A 272 7.36 -2.18 -39.99
CA LEU A 272 6.33 -1.54 -40.83
C LEU A 272 5.87 -2.45 -41.99
N GLN A 273 6.77 -3.25 -42.57
CA GLN A 273 6.42 -4.20 -43.62
C GLN A 273 5.46 -5.27 -43.09
N GLU A 274 5.78 -5.87 -41.95
CA GLU A 274 4.95 -6.88 -41.28
C GLU A 274 3.59 -6.32 -40.87
N ALA A 275 3.57 -5.09 -40.36
CA ALA A 275 2.34 -4.39 -39.98
C ALA A 275 1.39 -4.15 -41.16
N LEU A 276 1.91 -3.97 -42.38
CA LEU A 276 1.13 -3.72 -43.59
C LEU A 276 0.81 -4.98 -44.40
N CYS A 277 1.76 -5.90 -44.50
CA CYS A 277 1.68 -7.09 -45.37
C CYS A 277 1.21 -8.35 -44.63
N GLY A 278 1.09 -8.30 -43.30
CA GLY A 278 0.85 -9.47 -42.45
C GLY A 278 2.15 -10.09 -41.95
N PHE A 279 2.05 -10.87 -40.88
CA PHE A 279 3.18 -11.50 -40.20
C PHE A 279 2.79 -12.82 -39.54
N GLU A 280 3.81 -13.62 -39.24
CA GLU A 280 3.71 -14.81 -38.39
C GLU A 280 4.84 -14.79 -37.37
N VAL A 281 4.52 -14.51 -36.10
CA VAL A 281 5.50 -14.43 -35.02
C VAL A 281 5.27 -15.59 -34.04
N PRO A 282 6.22 -16.53 -33.89
CA PRO A 282 6.16 -17.55 -32.86
C PRO A 282 6.55 -16.98 -31.50
N ILE A 283 5.73 -17.25 -30.49
CA ILE A 283 5.94 -16.80 -29.11
C ILE A 283 5.91 -18.02 -28.19
N GLU A 284 6.93 -18.14 -27.34
CA GLU A 284 6.96 -19.13 -26.27
C GLU A 284 6.10 -18.64 -25.09
N HIS A 285 5.09 -19.44 -24.74
CA HIS A 285 4.18 -19.14 -23.64
C HIS A 285 4.71 -19.72 -22.30
N LEU A 286 4.05 -19.44 -21.18
CA LEU A 286 4.53 -19.76 -19.82
C LEU A 286 4.53 -21.26 -19.51
N ASP A 287 3.87 -22.06 -20.34
CA ASP A 287 3.86 -23.52 -20.27
C ASP A 287 4.85 -24.18 -21.25
N GLY A 288 5.65 -23.40 -21.96
CA GLY A 288 6.61 -23.86 -22.97
C GLY A 288 5.98 -24.17 -24.33
N ARG A 289 4.66 -23.97 -24.52
CA ARG A 289 4.05 -24.10 -25.85
C ARG A 289 4.44 -22.92 -26.73
N GLN A 290 4.60 -23.19 -28.02
CA GLN A 290 4.80 -22.17 -29.05
C GLN A 290 3.43 -21.76 -29.61
N LEU A 291 3.08 -20.48 -29.44
CA LEU A 291 1.90 -19.86 -30.04
C LEU A 291 2.34 -19.08 -31.28
N VAL A 292 1.77 -19.39 -32.44
CA VAL A 292 2.04 -18.63 -33.67
C VAL A 292 0.97 -17.58 -33.83
N ILE A 293 1.36 -16.31 -33.63
CA ILE A 293 0.48 -15.17 -33.81
C ILE A 293 0.56 -14.73 -35.25
N LYS A 294 -0.58 -14.77 -35.94
CA LYS A 294 -0.68 -14.47 -37.36
C LYS A 294 -1.61 -13.30 -37.64
N ALA A 295 -1.18 -12.41 -38.53
CA ALA A 295 -2.02 -11.41 -39.18
C ALA A 295 -2.11 -11.75 -40.67
N SER A 296 -3.33 -11.91 -41.18
CA SER A 296 -3.53 -12.24 -42.59
C SER A 296 -3.12 -11.06 -43.49
N PRO A 297 -2.55 -11.29 -44.69
CA PRO A 297 -2.27 -10.21 -45.63
C PRO A 297 -3.50 -9.34 -45.89
N GLY A 298 -3.35 -8.02 -45.70
CA GLY A 298 -4.44 -7.03 -45.79
C GLY A 298 -5.05 -6.60 -44.45
N GLN A 299 -4.72 -7.28 -43.35
CA GLN A 299 -5.00 -6.77 -42.01
C GLN A 299 -3.88 -5.85 -41.56
N VAL A 300 -4.15 -4.54 -41.60
CA VAL A 300 -3.18 -3.53 -41.16
C VAL A 300 -3.18 -3.45 -39.64
N VAL A 301 -1.98 -3.53 -39.06
CA VAL A 301 -1.76 -3.35 -37.62
C VAL A 301 -1.20 -1.95 -37.38
N HIS A 302 -1.86 -1.18 -36.54
CA HIS A 302 -1.38 0.15 -36.17
C HIS A 302 -0.40 0.06 -35.00
N SER A 303 0.54 1.02 -34.95
CA SER A 303 1.30 1.26 -33.73
C SER A 303 0.32 1.56 -32.58
N ASP A 304 0.62 1.03 -31.39
CA ASP A 304 -0.21 1.13 -30.19
C ASP A 304 -1.54 0.36 -30.25
N SER A 305 -1.79 -0.42 -31.29
CA SER A 305 -2.94 -1.33 -31.31
C SER A 305 -2.71 -2.53 -30.39
N ALA A 306 -3.80 -2.98 -29.74
CA ALA A 306 -3.80 -4.12 -28.83
C ALA A 306 -4.76 -5.20 -29.34
N TRP A 307 -4.27 -6.41 -29.57
CA TRP A 307 -5.10 -7.56 -29.96
C TRP A 307 -5.15 -8.58 -28.82
N SER A 308 -6.22 -9.37 -28.77
CA SER A 308 -6.40 -10.37 -27.71
C SER A 308 -6.50 -11.80 -28.27
N VAL A 309 -5.80 -12.74 -27.64
CA VAL A 309 -5.96 -14.17 -27.85
C VAL A 309 -6.75 -14.76 -26.67
N TYR A 310 -7.88 -15.37 -26.97
CA TYR A 310 -8.74 -15.98 -25.97
C TYR A 310 -8.10 -17.25 -25.40
N ASN A 311 -8.31 -17.48 -24.09
CA ASN A 311 -7.88 -18.68 -23.37
C ASN A 311 -6.35 -18.92 -23.35
N GLU A 312 -5.56 -17.87 -23.55
CA GLU A 312 -4.08 -17.90 -23.43
C GLU A 312 -3.57 -16.91 -22.35
N GLY A 313 -4.46 -16.46 -21.46
CA GLY A 313 -4.09 -15.70 -20.25
C GLY A 313 -3.72 -16.59 -19.06
N MET A 314 -3.74 -16.02 -17.85
CA MET A 314 -3.49 -16.80 -16.63
C MET A 314 -4.65 -17.75 -16.32
N PRO A 315 -4.37 -18.93 -15.72
CA PRO A 315 -5.41 -19.82 -15.22
C PRO A 315 -6.27 -19.17 -14.14
N VAL A 316 -7.58 -19.33 -14.23
CA VAL A 316 -8.52 -18.84 -13.22
C VAL A 316 -8.49 -19.77 -12.00
N LYS A 317 -8.37 -19.20 -10.80
CA LYS A 317 -8.34 -19.97 -9.55
C LYS A 317 -9.57 -20.84 -9.37
N GLY A 318 -9.39 -22.00 -8.76
CA GLY A 318 -10.50 -22.94 -8.47
C GLY A 318 -10.98 -23.74 -9.67
N THR A 319 -10.56 -23.43 -10.90
CA THR A 319 -10.96 -24.15 -12.11
C THR A 319 -10.03 -25.31 -12.48
N GLY A 320 -8.99 -25.58 -11.68
CA GLY A 320 -7.94 -26.56 -12.00
C GLY A 320 -7.08 -26.18 -13.22
N GLY A 321 -7.27 -24.97 -13.76
CA GLY A 321 -6.62 -24.48 -14.97
C GLY A 321 -7.31 -24.85 -16.28
N LEU A 322 -8.58 -25.29 -16.23
CA LEU A 322 -9.40 -25.47 -17.44
C LEU A 322 -9.79 -24.12 -18.07
N GLN A 323 -10.10 -23.12 -17.24
CA GLN A 323 -10.42 -21.78 -17.72
C GLN A 323 -9.19 -20.90 -17.57
N LYS A 324 -8.85 -20.17 -18.64
CA LYS A 324 -7.80 -19.17 -18.65
C LYS A 324 -8.36 -17.84 -19.13
N GLY A 325 -7.74 -16.74 -18.70
CA GLY A 325 -8.07 -15.43 -19.21
C GLY A 325 -7.55 -15.22 -20.65
N LYS A 326 -7.36 -13.96 -21.01
CA LYS A 326 -6.90 -13.54 -22.34
C LYS A 326 -5.43 -13.14 -22.30
N LEU A 327 -4.74 -13.32 -23.43
CA LEU A 327 -3.44 -12.72 -23.70
C LEU A 327 -3.66 -11.48 -24.57
N PHE A 328 -3.28 -10.31 -24.07
CA PHE A 328 -3.26 -9.06 -24.81
C PHE A 328 -1.85 -8.83 -25.37
N ILE A 329 -1.77 -8.53 -26.66
CA ILE A 329 -0.51 -8.23 -27.36
C ILE A 329 -0.60 -6.78 -27.84
N TYR A 330 0.28 -5.95 -27.30
CA TYR A 330 0.47 -4.58 -27.77
C TYR A 330 1.53 -4.60 -28.87
N PHE A 331 1.18 -4.04 -30.03
CA PHE A 331 2.09 -3.96 -31.16
C PHE A 331 2.83 -2.63 -31.18
N ASP A 332 4.16 -2.73 -31.21
CA ASP A 332 5.06 -1.60 -31.47
C ASP A 332 5.57 -1.75 -32.90
N VAL A 333 5.37 -0.72 -33.73
CA VAL A 333 5.74 -0.77 -35.14
C VAL A 333 7.07 -0.07 -35.34
N GLU A 334 8.10 -0.83 -35.69
CA GLU A 334 9.42 -0.30 -35.98
C GLU A 334 9.44 0.32 -37.39
N TRP A 335 9.74 1.62 -37.43
CA TRP A 335 9.85 2.39 -38.67
C TRP A 335 11.29 2.37 -39.20
N PRO A 336 11.48 2.21 -40.52
CA PRO A 336 12.82 2.30 -41.11
C PRO A 336 13.34 3.74 -41.02
N GLU A 337 14.61 3.92 -40.63
CA GLU A 337 15.24 5.25 -40.52
C GLU A 337 15.37 5.96 -41.88
N THR A 338 15.62 5.21 -42.94
CA THR A 338 15.76 5.73 -44.30
C THR A 338 15.18 4.75 -45.32
N LEU A 339 14.64 5.28 -46.41
CA LEU A 339 14.12 4.50 -47.53
C LEU A 339 14.88 4.86 -48.82
N PRO A 340 15.40 3.88 -49.58
CA PRO A 340 15.97 4.12 -50.89
C PRO A 340 14.90 4.61 -51.89
N ARG A 341 15.31 5.46 -52.85
CA ARG A 341 14.39 6.10 -53.81
C ARG A 341 13.51 5.12 -54.58
N GLU A 342 14.06 3.97 -54.97
CA GLU A 342 13.32 2.94 -55.70
C GLU A 342 12.14 2.36 -54.89
N GLN A 343 12.26 2.29 -53.56
CA GLN A 343 11.17 1.85 -52.69
C GLN A 343 10.11 2.94 -52.55
N ILE A 344 10.52 4.21 -52.50
CA ILE A 344 9.60 5.36 -52.43
C ILE A 344 8.69 5.37 -53.67
N ASP A 345 9.23 5.20 -54.87
CA ASP A 345 8.44 5.21 -56.10
C ASP A 345 7.40 4.06 -56.13
N LYS A 346 7.78 2.87 -55.62
CA LYS A 346 6.88 1.73 -55.48
C LYS A 346 5.77 1.97 -54.45
N ILE A 347 6.10 2.60 -53.33
CA ILE A 347 5.14 2.98 -52.27
C ILE A 347 4.16 4.03 -52.80
N VAL A 348 4.65 5.08 -53.48
CA VAL A 348 3.80 6.12 -54.08
C VAL A 348 2.77 5.51 -55.05
N THR A 349 3.23 4.57 -55.87
CA THR A 349 2.35 3.82 -56.78
C THR A 349 1.34 2.96 -56.02
N ALA A 350 1.76 2.28 -54.95
CA ALA A 350 0.91 1.38 -54.17
C ALA A 350 -0.17 2.12 -53.36
N PHE A 351 0.14 3.28 -52.77
CA PHE A 351 -0.79 4.06 -51.95
C PHE A 351 -1.59 5.11 -52.73
N ASN A 352 -1.38 5.22 -54.05
CA ASN A 352 -2.03 6.21 -54.92
C ASN A 352 -1.96 7.63 -54.33
N VAL A 353 -0.76 8.02 -53.86
CA VAL A 353 -0.56 9.30 -53.18
C VAL A 353 -0.90 10.45 -54.14
N PRO A 354 -1.78 11.40 -53.74
CA PRO A 354 -2.17 12.49 -54.63
C PRO A 354 -0.93 13.29 -55.06
N GLU A 355 -0.93 13.74 -56.32
CA GLU A 355 0.13 14.61 -56.82
C GLU A 355 0.29 15.80 -55.87
N LYS A 356 1.56 16.17 -55.60
CA LYS A 356 1.89 17.25 -54.67
C LYS A 356 0.99 18.46 -54.96
N PRO A 357 0.36 19.08 -53.95
CA PRO A 357 -0.47 20.25 -54.17
C PRO A 357 0.36 21.28 -54.95
N GLY A 358 -0.19 21.76 -56.08
CA GLY A 358 0.46 22.74 -56.94
C GLY A 358 0.89 23.95 -56.12
N LYS A 359 1.96 24.65 -56.56
CA LYS A 359 2.63 25.75 -55.83
C LYS A 359 1.62 26.69 -55.14
N LEU A 360 1.33 26.41 -53.87
CA LEU A 360 0.63 27.34 -52.99
C LEU A 360 1.60 28.49 -52.75
N GLY A 361 1.16 29.74 -52.94
CA GLY A 361 1.99 30.95 -52.89
C GLY A 361 2.52 31.33 -51.49
N GLY A 362 2.87 30.35 -50.66
CA GLY A 362 3.37 30.52 -49.30
C GLY A 362 4.88 30.26 -49.16
N HIS A 363 5.45 30.70 -48.04
CA HIS A 363 6.82 30.36 -47.67
C HIS A 363 6.94 28.87 -47.34
N VAL A 364 7.90 28.19 -47.97
CA VAL A 364 8.27 26.81 -47.62
C VAL A 364 8.94 26.85 -46.25
N VAL A 365 8.31 26.25 -45.25
CA VAL A 365 8.89 26.07 -43.92
C VAL A 365 9.46 24.66 -43.84
N GLU A 366 10.74 24.55 -43.50
CA GLU A 366 11.36 23.26 -43.23
C GLU A 366 11.05 22.85 -41.78
N LEU A 367 10.42 21.69 -41.62
CA LEU A 367 10.24 21.09 -40.30
C LEU A 367 11.61 20.65 -39.78
N ARG A 368 11.97 21.12 -38.59
CA ARG A 368 13.10 20.61 -37.84
C ARG A 368 12.59 19.65 -36.79
N GLU A 369 13.27 18.54 -36.63
CA GLU A 369 13.01 17.61 -35.55
C GLU A 369 13.06 18.35 -34.21
N TYR A 370 11.99 18.20 -33.41
CA TYR A 370 11.93 18.77 -32.08
C TYR A 370 12.91 18.03 -31.18
N LYS A 371 14.07 18.63 -30.92
CA LYS A 371 14.98 18.18 -29.87
C LYS A 371 14.49 18.79 -28.57
N ALA A 372 13.97 17.97 -27.65
CA ALA A 372 13.60 18.40 -26.30
C ALA A 372 14.85 18.92 -25.56
N ALA A 373 15.15 20.21 -25.74
CA ALA A 373 16.31 20.86 -25.16
C ALA A 373 15.93 21.47 -23.80
N GLY A 374 16.51 20.93 -22.73
CA GLY A 374 16.72 21.67 -21.49
C GLY A 374 16.03 21.09 -20.26
N LYS A 375 16.79 20.32 -19.46
CA LYS A 375 16.53 20.18 -18.03
C LYS A 375 16.42 21.59 -17.43
N PHE A 376 15.26 21.90 -16.86
CA PHE A 376 15.04 23.10 -16.05
C PHE A 376 16.05 23.06 -14.88
N LYS A 377 17.19 23.75 -15.01
CA LYS A 377 18.08 23.95 -13.87
C LYS A 377 17.42 25.00 -13.00
N SER A 378 16.90 24.57 -11.86
CA SER A 378 16.50 25.46 -10.77
C SER A 378 17.62 26.46 -10.50
N GLY A 379 17.31 27.74 -10.70
CA GLY A 379 18.27 28.83 -10.54
C GLY A 379 18.81 28.85 -9.12
N LYS A 380 20.08 28.47 -8.95
CA LYS A 380 20.86 28.84 -7.77
C LYS A 380 21.09 30.34 -7.83
N ASN A 381 20.62 31.00 -6.78
CA ASN A 381 20.79 32.41 -6.50
C ASN A 381 22.28 32.69 -6.24
N GLU A 382 22.99 33.28 -7.19
CA GLU A 382 24.33 33.81 -6.97
C GLU A 382 24.39 35.31 -7.34
N LYS A 383 24.57 36.09 -6.27
CA LYS A 383 24.90 37.50 -6.24
C LYS A 383 26.15 37.78 -7.09
N ARG A 384 26.13 38.87 -7.87
CA ARG A 384 27.07 40.02 -7.74
C ARG A 384 27.01 40.95 -8.95
N GLY A 385 27.10 42.25 -8.64
CA GLY A 385 27.93 43.18 -9.43
C GLY A 385 27.20 44.13 -10.38
N GLY A 386 26.40 45.07 -9.85
CA GLY A 386 25.97 46.24 -10.61
C GLY A 386 26.96 47.40 -10.45
N THR A 387 27.56 47.85 -11.55
CA THR A 387 28.02 49.24 -11.73
C THR A 387 27.59 49.71 -13.12
N ALA A 388 26.66 50.67 -13.16
CA ALA A 388 26.40 51.49 -14.33
C ALA A 388 25.89 52.86 -13.85
N GLY A 389 26.50 53.90 -14.38
CA GLY A 389 26.37 55.28 -13.92
C GLY A 389 25.06 55.97 -14.30
N SER A 390 24.71 56.93 -13.44
CA SER A 390 24.26 58.30 -13.72
C SER A 390 23.15 58.52 -14.77
N ARG A 391 22.00 59.06 -14.37
CA ARG A 391 21.70 60.51 -14.27
C ARG A 391 20.20 60.77 -13.95
N SER A 392 19.99 61.88 -13.24
CA SER A 392 18.82 62.78 -13.14
C SER A 392 17.42 62.20 -12.91
N ALA A 393 16.80 62.39 -11.74
CA ALA A 393 16.22 63.63 -11.15
C ALA A 393 14.70 63.69 -11.41
N GLY A 394 13.92 63.76 -10.34
CA GLY A 394 12.47 63.97 -10.41
C GLY A 394 11.76 63.60 -9.12
N ALA A 395 11.63 64.56 -8.22
CA ALA A 395 10.91 64.46 -6.96
C ALA A 395 9.38 64.46 -7.17
N GLY A 396 8.63 63.74 -6.34
CA GLY A 396 7.17 63.83 -6.32
C GLY A 396 6.54 63.00 -5.20
N ARG A 397 5.83 63.68 -4.31
CA ARG A 397 5.26 63.20 -3.04
C ARG A 397 3.91 62.50 -3.23
N GLY A 398 3.61 61.53 -2.34
CA GLY A 398 2.43 61.63 -1.48
C GLY A 398 1.17 60.80 -1.80
N ARG A 399 0.70 60.13 -0.74
CA ARG A 399 -0.69 59.90 -0.29
C ARG A 399 -1.55 58.77 -0.88
N GLU A 400 -1.82 57.83 0.03
CA GLU A 400 -3.15 57.46 0.58
C GLU A 400 -4.34 57.13 -0.34
N ALA A 401 -4.87 55.94 -0.06
CA ALA A 401 -6.29 55.61 0.16
C ALA A 401 -7.19 55.16 -1.02
N ALA A 402 -7.53 53.85 -0.93
CA ALA A 402 -8.88 53.33 -0.75
C ALA A 402 -9.72 52.87 -1.96
N ARG A 403 -10.40 51.73 -1.71
CA ARG A 403 -11.73 51.22 -2.15
C ARG A 403 -11.81 50.20 -3.30
N GLY A 404 -12.65 49.19 -3.04
CA GLY A 404 -13.42 48.40 -4.03
C GLY A 404 -13.22 46.88 -3.87
N ARG A 405 -13.89 46.18 -2.95
CA ARG A 405 -15.20 45.49 -3.04
C ARG A 405 -15.28 44.30 -4.03
N GLN A 406 -15.82 43.20 -3.48
CA GLN A 406 -16.55 42.06 -4.07
C GLN A 406 -15.69 40.98 -4.74
N ALA A 407 -15.49 39.81 -4.12
CA ALA A 407 -16.46 38.71 -3.89
C ALA A 407 -16.90 38.04 -5.19
N HIS A 408 -16.24 36.93 -5.53
CA HIS A 408 -16.80 35.86 -6.33
C HIS A 408 -16.31 34.52 -5.78
N ALA A 409 -17.25 33.60 -5.66
CA ALA A 409 -17.10 32.24 -5.19
C ALA A 409 -16.25 31.42 -6.17
N GLU A 410 -15.34 30.61 -5.64
CA GLU A 410 -14.72 29.51 -6.36
C GLU A 410 -15.31 28.21 -5.79
N GLU A 411 -16.00 27.51 -6.68
CA GLU A 411 -16.45 26.13 -6.51
C GLU A 411 -15.20 25.26 -6.67
N ASP A 412 -14.75 24.64 -5.58
CA ASP A 412 -13.66 23.67 -5.62
C ASP A 412 -14.16 22.40 -6.32
N GLU A 413 -13.73 22.24 -7.57
CA GLU A 413 -13.85 21.01 -8.34
C GLU A 413 -13.15 19.85 -7.61
N PHE A 414 -13.88 18.76 -7.51
CA PHE A 414 -13.56 17.54 -6.79
C PHE A 414 -12.69 16.66 -7.69
N GLU A 415 -11.39 16.54 -7.41
CA GLU A 415 -10.56 15.50 -8.03
C GLU A 415 -10.83 14.16 -7.34
N ASP A 416 -11.39 13.22 -8.11
CA ASP A 416 -11.57 11.82 -7.75
C ASP A 416 -10.20 11.17 -7.46
N VAL A 417 -10.04 10.67 -6.23
CA VAL A 417 -8.90 9.87 -5.82
C VAL A 417 -9.15 8.44 -6.30
N THR A 418 -8.54 8.06 -7.44
CA THR A 418 -8.46 6.67 -7.88
C THR A 418 -7.40 5.90 -7.09
N ASP A 419 -7.71 4.64 -6.81
CA ASP A 419 -6.92 3.69 -6.02
C ASP A 419 -5.47 3.51 -6.51
N ASP A 420 -4.54 3.43 -5.57
CA ASP A 420 -3.07 3.29 -5.76
C ASP A 420 -2.62 2.01 -6.54
N ASP A 421 -3.55 1.15 -6.98
CA ASP A 421 -3.26 -0.06 -7.77
C ASP A 421 -3.10 0.22 -9.29
N ASP A 422 -3.49 1.40 -9.77
CA ASP A 422 -3.39 1.79 -11.19
C ASP A 422 -2.05 2.46 -11.56
N ASP A 423 -1.33 3.04 -10.60
CA ASP A 423 -0.12 3.83 -10.88
C ASP A 423 1.09 2.97 -11.32
N GLU A 424 1.24 1.74 -10.82
CA GLU A 424 2.26 0.80 -11.32
C GLU A 424 1.94 0.32 -12.76
N GLN A 425 0.65 0.23 -13.11
CA GLN A 425 0.20 -0.23 -14.43
C GLN A 425 0.36 0.87 -15.48
N GLN A 426 0.07 2.12 -15.14
CA GLN A 426 0.29 3.28 -16.01
C GLN A 426 1.78 3.60 -16.24
N GLN A 427 2.65 3.31 -15.27
CA GLN A 427 4.10 3.52 -15.41
C GLN A 427 4.75 2.61 -16.45
N TYR A 428 4.27 1.38 -16.64
CA TYR A 428 4.79 0.51 -17.71
C TYR A 428 4.48 1.08 -19.09
N PHE A 429 3.30 1.69 -19.29
CA PHE A 429 2.93 2.35 -20.54
C PHE A 429 3.62 3.71 -20.76
N ARG A 430 3.98 4.44 -19.70
CA ARG A 430 4.76 5.69 -19.81
C ARG A 430 6.24 5.48 -20.09
N ALA A 431 6.80 4.30 -19.80
CA ALA A 431 8.18 3.96 -20.10
C ALA A 431 8.35 3.55 -21.58
N GLY A 432 8.04 4.48 -22.48
CA GLY A 432 8.60 4.50 -23.83
C GLY A 432 10.04 5.04 -23.80
N PRO A 433 10.87 4.77 -24.81
CA PRO A 433 12.21 5.34 -24.89
C PRO A 433 12.05 6.86 -24.95
N GLN A 434 12.76 7.53 -24.05
CA GLN A 434 12.95 8.99 -23.96
C GLN A 434 12.19 9.84 -24.99
N GLY A 435 11.01 10.30 -24.56
CA GLY A 435 10.47 11.61 -24.94
C GLY A 435 9.66 11.66 -26.22
N PHE A 436 8.34 11.55 -26.09
CA PHE A 436 7.39 12.38 -26.83
C PHE A 436 6.08 12.45 -26.02
N ASN A 437 5.82 13.59 -25.37
CA ASN A 437 4.50 13.91 -24.84
C ASN A 437 3.65 14.40 -26.01
N GLY A 438 2.68 13.59 -26.44
CA GLY A 438 1.63 13.97 -27.35
C GLY A 438 0.30 13.42 -26.84
N ASN A 439 -0.67 14.31 -26.60
CA ASN A 439 -2.05 14.07 -26.15
C ASN A 439 -2.58 12.64 -26.36
N THR A 440 -2.71 11.88 -25.27
CA THR A 440 -3.57 10.70 -25.23
C THR A 440 -4.99 11.14 -24.89
N GLN A 441 -5.90 11.00 -25.85
CA GLN A 441 -7.32 10.89 -25.59
C GLN A 441 -7.55 9.68 -24.67
N THR A 442 -8.24 9.92 -23.56
CA THR A 442 -8.74 8.91 -22.63
C THR A 442 -9.67 7.93 -23.36
N VAL A 443 -9.30 6.65 -23.37
CA VAL A 443 -10.20 5.56 -23.77
C VAL A 443 -10.99 5.16 -22.53
N GLU A 444 -12.20 5.70 -22.40
CA GLU A 444 -13.20 5.19 -21.45
C GLU A 444 -13.63 3.79 -21.90
N CYS A 445 -13.22 2.77 -21.13
CA CYS A 445 -13.76 1.42 -21.29
C CYS A 445 -15.14 1.36 -20.62
N ALA A 446 -16.19 1.40 -21.43
CA ALA A 446 -17.56 1.16 -21.00
C ALA A 446 -17.72 -0.24 -20.40
N GLN A 447 -18.26 -0.28 -19.18
CA GLN A 447 -18.78 -1.48 -18.52
C GLN A 447 -20.03 -1.97 -19.24
N GLN A 448 -20.04 -3.24 -19.66
CA GLN A 448 -21.22 -4.10 -19.75
C GLN A 448 -20.86 -5.51 -19.30
#